data_AF-A0A6G6SWV8-F1
#
_entry.id   AF-A0A6G6SWV8-F1
#
_cell.length_a   1.000
_cell.length_b   1.000
_cell.length_c   1.000
_cell.angle_alpha   90.00
_cell.angle_beta   90.00
_cell.angle_gamma   90.00
#
_symmetry.space_group_name_H-M   'P 1'
#
loop_
_entity.id
_entity.type
_entity.pdbx_description
1 polymer ?
#
loop_
_entity_poly.entity_id
_entity_poly.type
_entity_poly.pdbx_seq_one_letter_code
_entity_poly.pdbx_strand_id
1 'polypeptide(L)'
;MKTSILKLALLGALALPLVGCGDATPNCDSTEAKNLVVDITKDELRDQKMAAVIDQIKIKVESVRTREHDEKRDTYSCAAELSFEGKGGKNSIPITYTIESTDDGKEFYVNVFGL
;
A
#
# COMPACT_ATOMS: atom_id res chain seq x y z
N MET A 1 -15.74 -34.93 -15.99
CA MET A 1 -14.57 -34.08 -16.28
C MET A 1 -15.06 -32.67 -16.60
N LYS A 2 -14.27 -31.65 -16.22
CA LYS A 2 -14.45 -30.19 -16.41
C LYS A 2 -15.37 -29.49 -15.40
N THR A 3 -14.99 -28.41 -14.71
CA THR A 3 -13.69 -27.73 -14.49
C THR A 3 -13.96 -26.77 -13.32
N SER A 4 -13.13 -26.81 -12.28
CA SER A 4 -13.15 -25.81 -11.19
C SER A 4 -12.84 -24.43 -11.76
N ILE A 5 -13.81 -23.52 -11.72
CA ILE A 5 -13.56 -22.10 -11.95
C ILE A 5 -13.16 -21.52 -10.61
N LEU A 6 -11.84 -21.39 -10.47
CA LEU A 6 -11.14 -20.64 -9.45
C LEU A 6 -11.83 -19.27 -9.30
N LYS A 7 -12.49 -19.03 -8.17
CA LYS A 7 -13.00 -17.70 -7.82
C LYS A 7 -11.79 -16.83 -7.52
N LEU A 8 -11.30 -16.13 -8.54
CA LEU A 8 -10.31 -15.07 -8.41
C LEU A 8 -10.96 -13.95 -7.58
N ALA A 9 -10.65 -13.91 -6.29
CA ALA A 9 -11.00 -12.77 -5.45
C ALA A 9 -10.15 -11.60 -5.94
N LEU A 10 -10.78 -10.72 -6.71
CA LEU A 10 -10.23 -9.43 -7.08
C LEU A 10 -10.31 -8.56 -5.82
N LEU A 11 -9.22 -8.53 -5.03
CA LEU A 11 -9.13 -7.65 -3.86
C LEU A 11 -9.34 -6.21 -4.33
N GLY A 12 -10.20 -5.51 -3.58
CA GLY A 12 -10.76 -4.23 -3.95
C GLY A 12 -9.68 -3.15 -4.12
N ALA A 13 -9.79 -2.39 -5.20
CA ALA A 13 -9.15 -1.09 -5.31
C ALA A 13 -9.79 -0.17 -4.25
N LEU A 14 -9.15 -0.05 -3.10
CA LEU A 14 -9.57 0.89 -2.07
C LEU A 14 -8.90 2.24 -2.35
N ALA A 15 -9.71 3.24 -2.69
CA ALA A 15 -9.28 4.62 -2.86
C ALA A 15 -9.48 5.40 -1.55
N LEU A 16 -8.61 6.40 -1.30
CA LEU A 16 -8.59 7.46 -0.25
C LEU A 16 -7.53 7.24 0.87
N PRO A 17 -6.95 8.29 1.52
CA PRO A 17 -7.18 9.75 1.41
C PRO A 17 -5.99 10.55 0.82
N LEU A 18 -6.31 11.79 0.45
CA LEU A 18 -5.53 12.71 -0.37
C LEU A 18 -4.52 13.52 0.46
N VAL A 19 -3.24 13.17 0.36
CA VAL A 19 -2.13 13.95 0.90
C VAL A 19 -1.57 14.85 -0.20
N GLY A 20 -2.09 16.08 -0.29
CA GLY A 20 -1.52 17.11 -1.14
C GLY A 20 -0.37 17.84 -0.44
N CYS A 21 0.84 17.76 -1.00
CA CYS A 21 1.79 18.87 -1.09
C CYS A 21 3.08 18.46 -1.84
N GLY A 22 3.12 18.79 -3.13
CA GLY A 22 4.30 18.74 -3.99
C GLY A 22 3.87 18.57 -5.45
N ASP A 23 4.37 19.40 -6.37
CA ASP A 23 4.07 19.33 -7.81
C ASP A 23 4.59 18.05 -8.50
N ALA A 24 5.17 17.10 -7.74
CA ALA A 24 5.81 15.90 -8.26
C ALA A 24 5.30 14.65 -7.53
N THR A 25 5.21 13.54 -8.26
CA THR A 25 4.79 12.25 -7.69
C THR A 25 5.71 11.87 -6.53
N PRO A 26 5.17 11.53 -5.35
CA PRO A 26 5.99 11.12 -4.22
C PRO A 26 6.82 9.89 -4.59
N ASN A 27 8.11 9.90 -4.22
CA ASN A 27 8.95 8.73 -4.42
C ASN A 27 8.53 7.58 -3.47
N CYS A 28 9.02 6.38 -3.74
CA CYS A 28 8.67 5.17 -2.98
C CYS A 28 8.84 5.30 -1.46
N ASP A 29 9.89 5.97 -0.97
CA ASP A 29 10.21 6.07 0.45
C ASP A 29 9.69 7.37 1.12
N SER A 30 8.87 8.14 0.39
CA SER A 30 8.20 9.33 0.92
C SER A 30 7.32 8.98 2.13
N THR A 31 7.19 9.94 3.05
CA THR A 31 6.41 9.73 4.27
C THR A 31 4.92 9.61 3.92
N GLU A 32 4.49 10.38 2.94
CA GLU A 32 3.14 10.44 2.39
C GLU A 32 2.73 9.08 1.81
N ALA A 33 3.57 8.48 0.94
CA ALA A 33 3.28 7.17 0.36
C ALA A 33 3.26 6.08 1.43
N LYS A 34 4.24 6.06 2.36
CA LYS A 34 4.27 5.06 3.44
C LYS A 34 3.06 5.15 4.35
N ASN A 35 2.61 6.36 4.70
CA ASN A 35 1.42 6.55 5.51
C ASN A 35 0.18 6.04 4.78
N LEU A 36 0.05 6.31 3.48
CA LEU A 36 -1.07 5.81 2.69
C LEU A 36 -1.07 4.27 2.59
N VAL A 37 0.08 3.63 2.41
CA VAL A 37 0.20 2.16 2.47
C VAL A 37 -0.25 1.62 3.83
N VAL A 38 0.12 2.29 4.94
CA VAL A 38 -0.31 1.92 6.30
C VAL A 38 -1.82 2.06 6.44
N ASP A 39 -2.42 3.12 5.92
CA ASP A 39 -3.85 3.35 6.03
C ASP A 39 -4.65 2.34 5.18
N ILE A 40 -4.21 2.04 3.95
CA ILE A 40 -4.76 0.94 3.13
C ILE A 40 -4.68 -0.40 3.88
N THR A 41 -3.55 -0.68 4.54
CA THR A 41 -3.40 -1.89 5.36
C THR A 41 -4.39 -1.94 6.51
N LYS A 42 -4.61 -0.82 7.21
CA LYS A 42 -5.60 -0.76 8.29
C LYS A 42 -7.01 -0.97 7.77
N ASP A 43 -7.34 -0.41 6.61
CA ASP A 43 -8.67 -0.58 6.02
C ASP A 43 -8.91 -2.03 5.58
N GLU A 44 -7.93 -2.68 4.96
CA GLU A 44 -8.01 -4.12 4.66
C GLU A 44 -8.22 -4.97 5.94
N LEU A 45 -7.50 -4.65 7.03
CA LEU A 45 -7.72 -5.31 8.32
C LEU A 45 -9.13 -5.05 8.89
N ARG A 46 -9.70 -3.87 8.71
CA ARG A 46 -11.08 -3.56 9.11
C ARG A 46 -12.07 -4.42 8.30
N ASP A 47 -11.86 -4.52 6.99
CA ASP A 47 -12.70 -5.30 6.08
C ASP A 47 -12.64 -6.80 6.41
N GLN A 48 -11.48 -7.30 6.84
CA GLN A 48 -11.31 -8.66 7.36
C GLN A 48 -11.85 -8.86 8.79
N LYS A 49 -12.56 -7.87 9.36
CA LYS A 49 -13.11 -7.89 10.73
C LYS A 49 -12.05 -8.00 11.82
N MET A 50 -10.83 -7.54 11.55
CA MET A 50 -9.69 -7.51 12.48
C MET A 50 -9.47 -6.13 13.12
N ALA A 51 -10.50 -5.27 13.14
CA ALA A 51 -10.41 -3.91 13.68
C ALA A 51 -9.85 -3.85 15.10
N ALA A 52 -10.20 -4.80 15.97
CA ALA A 52 -9.69 -4.87 17.35
C ALA A 52 -8.17 -5.13 17.45
N VAL A 53 -7.55 -5.65 16.38
CA VAL A 53 -6.11 -5.92 16.31
C VAL A 53 -5.34 -4.66 15.94
N ILE A 54 -5.93 -3.76 15.15
CA ILE A 54 -5.28 -2.54 14.64
C ILE A 54 -4.76 -1.67 15.79
N ASP A 55 -5.54 -1.51 16.86
CA ASP A 55 -5.15 -0.71 18.03
C ASP A 55 -4.06 -1.39 18.89
N GLN A 56 -3.79 -2.67 18.66
CA GLN A 56 -2.83 -3.47 19.42
C GLN A 56 -1.50 -3.66 18.71
N ILE A 57 -1.40 -3.24 17.45
CA ILE A 57 -0.22 -3.42 16.61
C ILE A 57 0.25 -2.09 16.01
N LYS A 58 1.56 -1.92 15.91
CA LYS A 58 2.19 -0.85 15.14
C LYS A 58 2.51 -1.38 13.75
N ILE A 59 1.95 -0.75 12.73
CA ILE A 59 2.20 -1.07 11.32
C ILE A 59 3.27 -0.09 10.80
N LYS A 60 4.28 -0.60 10.11
CA LYS A 60 5.33 0.22 9.46
C LYS A 60 5.63 -0.32 8.08
N VAL A 61 6.00 0.57 7.17
CA VAL A 61 6.63 0.23 5.89
C VAL A 61 8.13 0.43 6.03
N GLU A 62 8.88 -0.65 5.90
CA GLU A 62 10.33 -0.70 6.10
C GLU A 62 11.02 -1.24 4.84
N SER A 63 12.34 -1.07 4.74
CA SER A 63 13.15 -1.63 3.64
C SER A 63 12.64 -1.28 2.24
N VAL A 64 12.15 -0.04 2.08
CA VAL A 64 11.59 0.45 0.83
C VAL A 64 12.66 0.54 -0.25
N ARG A 65 12.32 0.07 -1.45
CA ARG A 65 13.15 0.20 -2.65
C ARG A 65 12.32 0.49 -3.88
N THR A 66 12.77 1.45 -4.68
CA THR A 66 12.25 1.68 -6.03
C THR A 66 12.69 0.54 -6.94
N ARG A 67 11.74 -0.07 -7.63
CA ARG A 67 11.99 -1.10 -8.65
C ARG A 67 12.09 -0.48 -10.04
N GLU A 68 11.21 0.48 -10.31
CA GLU A 68 11.08 1.13 -11.60
C GLU A 68 10.48 2.53 -11.40
N HIS A 69 10.87 3.47 -12.27
CA HIS A 69 10.25 4.77 -12.43
C HIS A 69 9.98 4.97 -13.92
N ASP A 70 8.70 5.05 -14.30
CA ASP A 70 8.30 5.41 -15.65
C ASP A 70 8.27 6.94 -15.74
N GLU A 71 9.35 7.53 -16.27
CA GLU A 71 9.50 8.98 -16.40
C GLU A 71 8.42 9.64 -17.28
N LYS A 72 7.79 8.90 -18.21
CA LYS A 72 6.77 9.46 -19.10
C LYS A 72 5.43 9.65 -18.39
N ARG A 73 5.10 8.72 -17.50
CA ARG A 73 3.85 8.72 -16.71
C ARG A 73 4.07 9.18 -15.27
N ASP A 74 5.31 9.51 -14.94
CA ASP A 74 5.78 9.80 -13.58
C ASP A 74 5.27 8.78 -12.54
N THR A 75 5.35 7.50 -12.87
CA THR A 75 4.82 6.41 -12.04
C THR A 75 5.96 5.64 -11.38
N TYR A 76 5.86 5.39 -10.08
CA TYR A 76 6.82 4.58 -9.34
C TYR A 76 6.29 3.16 -9.10
N SER A 77 7.14 2.16 -9.28
CA SER A 77 6.94 0.80 -8.77
C SER A 77 7.88 0.56 -7.60
N CYS A 78 7.34 0.11 -6.48
CA CYS A 78 8.03 0.00 -5.20
C CYS A 78 7.94 -1.43 -4.65
N ALA A 79 8.94 -1.82 -3.86
CA ALA A 79 8.87 -2.99 -2.98
C ALA A 79 9.26 -2.58 -1.57
N ALA A 80 8.66 -3.20 -0.55
CA ALA A 80 8.95 -2.94 0.84
C ALA A 80 8.62 -4.16 1.71
N GLU A 81 9.02 -4.09 2.98
CA GLU A 81 8.57 -4.98 4.03
C GLU A 81 7.51 -4.26 4.87
N LEU A 82 6.29 -4.82 4.91
CA LEU A 82 5.23 -4.35 5.79
C LEU A 82 5.39 -5.07 7.13
N SER A 83 5.78 -4.32 8.17
CA SER A 83 6.02 -4.89 9.50
C SER A 83 4.89 -4.59 10.48
N PHE A 84 4.55 -5.61 11.27
CA PHE A 84 3.56 -5.58 12.33
C PHE A 84 4.28 -5.86 13.64
N GLU A 85 4.22 -4.90 14.57
CA GLU A 85 4.88 -4.97 15.86
C GLU A 85 3.82 -4.86 16.98
N GLY A 86 3.69 -5.90 17.79
CA GLY A 86 2.75 -5.93 18.92
C GLY A 86 3.29 -6.72 20.10
N LYS A 87 2.44 -7.06 21.07
CA LYS A 87 2.84 -7.84 22.26
C LYS A 87 3.47 -9.21 21.92
N GLY A 88 3.08 -9.79 20.78
CA GLY A 88 3.62 -11.07 20.29
C GLY A 88 4.95 -10.98 19.57
N GLY A 89 5.56 -9.79 19.48
CA GLY A 89 6.80 -9.55 18.75
C GLY A 89 6.57 -8.82 17.42
N LYS A 90 7.61 -8.86 16.57
CA LYS A 90 7.63 -8.22 15.24
C LYS A 90 7.62 -9.28 14.16
N ASN A 91 6.68 -9.17 13.21
CA ASN A 91 6.65 -9.96 11.98
C ASN A 91 6.63 -9.00 10.78
N SER A 92 7.07 -9.46 9.61
CA SER A 92 6.93 -8.70 8.36
C SER A 92 6.47 -9.59 7.21
N ILE A 93 5.82 -8.97 6.23
CA ILE A 93 5.50 -9.58 4.94
C ILE A 93 6.05 -8.69 3.81
N PRO A 94 6.57 -9.29 2.73
CA PRO A 94 6.98 -8.53 1.56
C PRO A 94 5.75 -8.01 0.81
N ILE A 95 5.76 -6.73 0.46
CA ILE A 95 4.72 -6.11 -0.37
C ILE A 95 5.34 -5.41 -1.57
N THR A 96 4.53 -5.20 -2.60
CA THR A 96 4.83 -4.24 -3.67
C THR A 96 3.73 -3.21 -3.74
N TYR A 97 4.06 -1.99 -4.16
CA TYR A 97 3.05 -0.95 -4.39
C TYR A 97 3.45 -0.04 -5.53
N THR A 98 2.47 0.62 -6.14
CA THR A 98 2.70 1.64 -7.17
C THR A 98 2.28 3.02 -6.65
N ILE A 99 2.90 4.08 -7.17
CA ILE A 99 2.54 5.47 -6.89
C ILE A 99 2.35 6.20 -8.22
N GLU A 100 1.22 6.89 -8.39
CA GLU A 100 0.89 7.64 -9.60
C GLU A 100 0.15 8.93 -9.22
N SER A 101 0.59 10.09 -9.72
CA SER A 101 -0.14 11.35 -9.52
C SER A 101 -1.38 11.45 -10.40
N THR A 102 -2.37 12.23 -9.95
CA THR A 102 -3.49 12.65 -10.81
C THR A 102 -3.02 13.57 -11.94
N ASP A 103 -3.81 13.64 -13.02
CA ASP A 103 -3.56 14.55 -14.15
C ASP A 103 -3.40 16.03 -13.74
N ASP A 104 -4.02 16.44 -12.63
CA ASP A 104 -3.92 17.81 -12.10
C ASP A 104 -2.75 18.02 -11.12
N GLY A 105 -1.98 16.96 -10.84
CA GLY A 105 -0.80 16.98 -9.98
C GLY A 105 -1.07 17.28 -8.50
N LYS A 106 -2.34 17.34 -8.07
CA LYS A 106 -2.69 17.71 -6.68
C LYS A 106 -2.73 16.52 -5.74
N GLU A 107 -2.94 15.34 -6.30
CA GLU A 107 -3.25 14.12 -5.59
C GLU A 107 -2.43 12.96 -6.18
N PHE A 108 -2.34 11.86 -5.45
CA PHE A 108 -1.70 10.65 -5.95
C PHE A 108 -2.44 9.41 -5.45
N TYR A 109 -2.31 8.33 -6.22
CA TYR A 109 -2.83 7.01 -5.91
C TYR A 109 -1.70 6.11 -5.45
N VAL A 110 -2.01 5.25 -4.48
CA VAL A 110 -1.18 4.12 -4.10
C VAL A 110 -1.98 2.85 -4.28
N ASN A 111 -1.42 1.88 -5.01
CA ASN A 111 -2.01 0.55 -5.12
C ASN A 111 -1.08 -0.49 -4.49
N VAL A 112 -1.55 -1.20 -3.48
CA VAL A 112 -0.74 -2.14 -2.69
C VAL A 112 -1.07 -3.59 -3.07
N PHE A 113 -0.05 -4.42 -3.21
CA PHE A 113 -0.16 -5.83 -3.53
C PHE A 113 0.55 -6.69 -2.48
N GLY A 114 -0.03 -7.85 -2.16
CA GLY A 114 0.50 -8.77 -1.16
C GLY A 114 -0.09 -8.61 0.25
N LEU A 115 -1.23 -7.90 0.37
CA LEU A 115 -2.05 -7.84 1.59
C LEU A 115 -2.98 -9.05 1.72
#